data_AF-A0A2E2VUV4-F1
#
_entry.id   AF-A0A2E2VUV4-F1
#
_cell.length_a   1.000
_cell.length_b   1.000
_cell.length_c   1.000
_cell.angle_alpha   90.00
_cell.angle_beta   90.00
_cell.angle_gamma   90.00
#
_symmetry.space_group_name_H-M   'P 1'
#
loop_
_entity.id
_entity.type
_entity.pdbx_description
1 polymer ?
#
loop_
_entity_poly.entity_id
_entity_poly.type
_entity_poly.pdbx_seq_one_letter_code
_entity_poly.pdbx_strand_id
1 'polypeptide(L)'
;MSQNPNMLRTMIGIGLTLIFVLGYAVYSNTVESEYYGYETTNTSESQVPNQDDDTVAEWFLSTNMPMTWVNVTVTGAPQDSILRVQADGTPWFHSPFLGDNQEFPFSCEGDGDYSDLVETCDYSTNHEIII
;
A
#
# COMPACT_ATOMS: atom_id res chain seq x y z
N MET A 1 -32.83 -0.36 -59.98
CA MET A 1 -32.33 -1.50 -59.18
C MET A 1 -32.77 -1.28 -57.75
N SER A 2 -33.65 -2.14 -57.23
CA SER A 2 -34.19 -2.04 -55.87
C SER A 2 -33.12 -2.47 -54.86
N GLN A 3 -32.71 -1.58 -53.97
CA GLN A 3 -31.81 -1.93 -52.87
C GLN A 3 -32.61 -2.70 -51.81
N ASN A 4 -32.16 -3.91 -51.46
CA ASN A 4 -32.85 -4.75 -50.47
C ASN A 4 -32.72 -4.09 -49.09
N PRO A 5 -33.81 -3.52 -48.51
CA PRO A 5 -33.73 -2.68 -47.31
C PRO A 5 -33.23 -3.42 -46.06
N ASN A 6 -33.30 -4.75 -46.06
CA ASN A 6 -32.75 -5.61 -45.02
C ASN A 6 -31.20 -5.55 -44.97
N MET A 7 -30.54 -5.26 -46.09
CA MET A 7 -29.07 -5.22 -46.18
C MET A 7 -28.47 -3.97 -45.52
N LEU A 8 -29.19 -2.84 -45.55
CA LEU A 8 -28.74 -1.60 -44.89
C LEU A 8 -28.86 -1.72 -43.37
N ARG A 9 -29.96 -2.32 -42.89
CA ARG A 9 -30.21 -2.54 -41.47
C ARG A 9 -29.18 -3.48 -40.84
N THR A 10 -28.76 -4.53 -41.56
CA THR A 10 -27.72 -5.45 -41.07
C THR A 10 -26.34 -4.83 -41.11
N MET A 11 -26.00 -4.04 -42.14
CA MET A 11 -24.71 -3.32 -42.17
C MET A 11 -24.59 -2.32 -41.02
N ILE A 12 -25.64 -1.54 -40.75
CA ILE A 12 -25.66 -0.58 -39.64
C ILE A 12 -25.58 -1.31 -38.29
N GLY A 13 -26.33 -2.42 -38.14
CA GLY A 13 -26.30 -3.24 -36.93
C GLY A 13 -24.91 -3.81 -36.64
N ILE A 14 -24.28 -4.44 -37.65
CA ILE A 14 -22.95 -5.04 -37.50
C ILE A 14 -21.88 -3.95 -37.27
N GLY A 15 -21.99 -2.81 -37.96
CA GLY A 15 -21.09 -1.67 -37.75
C GLY A 15 -21.15 -1.11 -36.33
N LEU A 16 -22.35 -0.90 -35.78
CA LEU A 16 -22.53 -0.46 -34.40
C LEU A 16 -22.03 -1.50 -33.39
N THR A 17 -22.33 -2.79 -33.60
CA THR A 17 -21.81 -3.83 -32.71
C THR A 17 -20.28 -3.89 -32.72
N LEU A 18 -19.65 -3.67 -33.89
CA LEU A 18 -18.19 -3.66 -34.00
C LEU A 18 -17.59 -2.48 -33.21
N ILE A 19 -18.20 -1.29 -33.31
CA ILE A 19 -17.78 -0.10 -32.57
C ILE A 19 -17.85 -0.36 -31.05
N PHE A 20 -18.94 -0.94 -30.56
CA PHE A 20 -19.09 -1.23 -29.12
C PHE A 20 -18.10 -2.30 -28.64
N VAL A 21 -17.88 -3.37 -29.41
CA VAL A 21 -16.92 -4.42 -29.04
C VAL A 21 -15.50 -3.90 -29.04
N LEU A 22 -15.11 -3.09 -30.03
CA LEU A 22 -13.79 -2.48 -30.08
C LEU A 22 -13.61 -1.45 -28.97
N GLY A 23 -14.62 -0.63 -28.70
CA GLY A 23 -14.61 0.32 -27.59
C GLY A 23 -14.47 -0.38 -26.23
N TYR A 24 -15.22 -1.46 -26.02
CA TYR A 24 -15.08 -2.29 -24.82
C TYR A 24 -13.71 -2.95 -24.72
N ALA A 25 -13.16 -3.47 -25.82
CA ALA A 25 -11.84 -4.10 -25.82
C ALA A 25 -10.73 -3.08 -25.46
N VAL A 26 -10.79 -1.86 -26.00
CA VAL A 26 -9.85 -0.79 -25.63
C VAL A 26 -10.03 -0.40 -24.17
N TYR A 27 -11.28 -0.12 -23.75
CA TYR A 27 -11.60 0.24 -22.37
C TYR A 27 -11.11 -0.83 -21.39
N SER A 28 -11.38 -2.11 -21.66
CA SER A 28 -10.97 -3.23 -20.82
C SER A 28 -9.45 -3.35 -20.68
N ASN A 29 -8.66 -3.04 -21.72
CA ASN A 29 -7.20 -3.05 -21.63
C ASN A 29 -6.64 -1.78 -20.95
N THR A 30 -7.38 -0.67 -20.97
CA THR A 30 -6.98 0.56 -20.25
C THR A 30 -7.42 0.58 -18.79
N VAL A 31 -8.35 -0.29 -18.40
CA VAL A 31 -8.94 -0.37 -17.05
C VAL A 31 -8.32 -1.49 -16.22
N GLU A 32 -7.37 -2.25 -16.77
CA GLU A 32 -6.37 -2.88 -15.91
C GLU A 32 -5.59 -1.74 -15.24
N SER A 33 -6.06 -1.31 -14.06
CA SER A 33 -5.19 -0.59 -13.14
C SER A 33 -4.03 -1.54 -12.91
N GLU A 34 -2.86 -1.19 -13.40
CA GLU A 34 -1.62 -1.89 -13.09
C GLU A 34 -1.45 -1.80 -11.57
N TYR A 35 -1.98 -2.79 -10.86
CA TYR A 35 -1.68 -2.98 -9.46
C TYR A 35 -0.22 -3.39 -9.47
N TYR A 36 0.67 -2.43 -9.23
CA TYR A 36 2.09 -2.69 -9.05
C TYR A 36 2.21 -3.60 -7.83
N GLY A 37 2.18 -4.91 -8.09
CA GLY A 37 2.43 -5.92 -7.09
C GLY A 37 3.90 -5.82 -6.72
N TYR A 38 4.18 -5.20 -5.58
CA TYR A 38 5.53 -5.21 -5.03
C TYR A 38 5.87 -6.65 -4.63
N GLU A 39 6.88 -7.25 -5.28
CA GLU A 39 7.46 -8.49 -4.79
C GLU A 39 8.28 -8.18 -3.53
N THR A 40 7.71 -8.44 -2.36
CA THR A 40 8.39 -8.22 -1.08
C THR A 40 9.18 -9.47 -0.67
N THR A 41 10.50 -9.38 -0.56
CA THR A 41 11.32 -10.43 0.05
C THR A 41 11.49 -10.16 1.54
N ASN A 42 11.02 -11.08 2.38
CA ASN A 42 11.18 -10.99 3.83
C ASN A 42 12.61 -11.44 4.21
N THR A 43 13.45 -10.51 4.64
CA THR A 43 14.80 -10.79 5.12
C THR A 43 14.85 -10.55 6.62
N SER A 44 15.03 -11.60 7.42
CA SER A 44 15.22 -11.46 8.86
C SER A 44 16.69 -11.20 9.17
N GLU A 45 16.95 -10.16 9.95
CA GLU A 45 18.29 -9.82 10.39
C GLU A 45 18.31 -9.70 11.93
N SER A 46 19.17 -10.48 12.57
CA SER A 46 19.33 -10.46 14.03
C SER A 46 20.44 -9.48 14.36
N GLN A 47 20.09 -8.33 14.92
CA GLN A 47 21.05 -7.28 15.30
C GLN A 47 21.39 -7.37 16.80
N VAL A 48 22.65 -7.07 17.13
CA VAL A 48 23.08 -6.88 18.52
C VAL A 48 22.78 -5.42 18.89
N PRO A 49 22.15 -5.14 20.05
CA PRO A 49 21.87 -3.77 20.46
C PRO A 49 23.17 -2.98 20.65
N ASN A 50 23.18 -1.76 20.16
CA ASN A 50 24.10 -0.75 20.64
C ASN A 50 23.49 -0.12 21.92
N GLN A 51 24.25 -0.12 23.00
CA GLN A 51 23.86 0.47 24.29
C GLN A 51 24.93 1.46 24.71
N ASP A 52 24.89 2.64 24.11
CA ASP A 52 25.73 3.76 24.52
C ASP A 52 25.17 4.42 25.81
N ASP A 53 23.89 4.22 26.10
CA ASP A 53 23.19 4.64 27.31
C ASP A 53 22.57 3.39 27.99
N ASP A 54 22.70 3.29 29.32
CA ASP A 54 22.12 2.19 30.11
C ASP A 54 20.58 2.11 30.02
N THR A 55 19.93 3.19 29.56
CA THR A 55 18.47 3.31 29.45
C THR A 55 17.94 3.12 28.03
N VAL A 56 18.81 3.13 27.02
CA VAL A 56 18.40 3.05 25.61
C VAL A 56 19.18 1.96 24.89
N ALA A 57 18.44 1.03 24.29
CA ALA A 57 18.99 0.04 23.36
C ALA A 57 18.61 0.43 21.93
N GLU A 58 19.60 0.62 21.07
CA GLU A 58 19.41 1.03 19.68
C GLU A 58 19.86 -0.08 18.72
N TRP A 59 19.12 -0.25 17.63
CA TRP A 59 19.46 -1.14 16.53
C TRP A 59 19.34 -0.36 15.22
N PHE A 60 20.32 -0.54 14.34
CA PHE A 60 20.33 0.13 13.04
C PHE A 60 20.22 -0.91 11.94
N LEU A 61 19.25 -0.71 11.04
CA LEU A 61 19.09 -1.52 9.84
C LEU A 61 19.09 -0.59 8.63
N SER A 62 19.88 -0.96 7.61
CA SER A 62 19.94 -0.23 6.34
C SER A 62 19.63 -1.18 5.19
N THR A 63 18.66 -0.80 4.36
CA THR A 63 18.30 -1.53 3.14
C THR A 63 18.65 -0.71 1.91
N ASN A 64 19.08 -1.39 0.85
CA ASN A 64 19.30 -0.77 -0.47
C ASN A 64 18.03 -0.75 -1.34
N MET A 65 16.89 -1.22 -0.81
CA MET A 65 15.59 -1.24 -1.49
C MET A 65 14.52 -0.53 -0.65
N PRO A 66 13.47 0.05 -1.27
CA PRO A 66 12.36 0.65 -0.55
C PRO A 66 11.73 -0.35 0.44
N MET A 67 11.61 0.05 1.71
CA MET A 67 10.96 -0.74 2.73
C MET A 67 9.45 -0.49 2.68
N THR A 68 8.65 -1.55 2.49
CA THR A 68 7.19 -1.46 2.41
C THR A 68 6.49 -1.83 3.71
N TRP A 69 7.12 -2.69 4.52
CA TRP A 69 6.65 -3.06 5.84
C TRP A 69 7.83 -3.51 6.70
N VAL A 70 7.66 -3.44 8.03
CA VAL A 70 8.61 -3.94 9.02
C VAL A 70 7.86 -4.70 10.09
N ASN A 71 8.41 -5.83 10.55
CA ASN A 71 7.90 -6.56 11.70
C ASN A 71 9.02 -6.65 12.74
N VAL A 72 8.80 -6.01 13.89
CA VAL A 72 9.78 -5.93 14.97
C VAL A 72 9.30 -6.79 16.13
N THR A 73 10.19 -7.65 16.61
CA THR A 73 9.97 -8.42 17.84
C THR A 73 11.13 -8.18 18.79
N VAL A 74 10.82 -7.68 19.98
CA VAL A 74 11.79 -7.43 21.04
C VAL A 74 11.55 -8.44 22.15
N THR A 75 12.61 -9.07 22.65
CA THR A 75 12.52 -10.04 23.75
C THR A 75 13.29 -9.51 24.96
N GLY A 76 12.70 -9.66 26.15
CA GLY A 76 13.33 -9.23 27.41
C GLY A 76 13.30 -7.72 27.69
N ALA A 77 12.46 -6.95 26.98
CA ALA A 77 12.22 -5.55 27.31
C ALA A 77 11.49 -5.43 28.67
N PRO A 78 11.83 -4.43 29.51
CA PRO A 78 11.04 -4.10 30.70
C PRO A 78 9.60 -3.72 30.34
N GLN A 79 8.65 -3.96 31.25
CA GLN A 79 7.29 -3.44 31.09
C GLN A 79 7.28 -1.91 31.08
N ASP A 80 6.32 -1.35 30.34
CA ASP A 80 6.12 0.08 30.13
C ASP A 80 7.29 0.76 29.39
N SER A 81 8.06 -0.02 28.63
CA SER A 81 9.13 0.51 27.77
C SER A 81 8.54 1.15 26.52
N ILE A 82 9.26 2.12 25.94
CA ILE A 82 8.86 2.74 24.68
C ILE A 82 9.59 2.04 23.55
N LEU A 83 8.84 1.40 22.65
CA LEU A 83 9.36 0.92 21.38
C LEU A 83 9.21 2.04 20.34
N ARG A 84 10.34 2.51 19.81
CA ARG A 84 10.39 3.54 18.75
C ARG A 84 10.94 2.95 17.46
N VAL A 85 10.15 3.05 16.39
CA VAL A 85 10.60 2.77 15.02
C VAL A 85 10.85 4.11 14.32
N GLN A 86 12.07 4.32 13.85
CA GLN A 86 12.49 5.57 13.22
C GLN A 86 13.10 5.31 11.84
N ALA A 87 12.69 6.08 10.85
CA ALA A 87 13.32 6.14 9.55
C ALA A 87 14.32 7.30 9.51
N ASP A 88 15.57 7.02 9.13
CA ASP A 88 16.55 8.06 8.86
C ASP A 88 16.45 8.49 7.38
N GLY A 89 16.32 9.80 7.15
CA GLY A 89 16.29 10.41 5.82
C GLY A 89 14.92 10.90 5.33
N THR A 90 13.88 10.06 5.33
CA THR A 90 12.55 10.46 4.79
C THR A 90 11.41 10.05 5.73
N PRO A 91 10.42 10.93 5.99
CA PRO A 91 9.22 10.55 6.73
C PRO A 91 8.38 9.53 5.94
N TRP A 92 7.60 8.74 6.65
CA TRP A 92 6.80 7.66 6.11
C TRP A 92 5.37 7.75 6.63
N PHE A 93 4.43 7.17 5.88
CA PHE A 93 3.03 7.08 6.29
C PHE A 93 2.82 5.83 7.12
N HIS A 94 2.16 5.96 8.26
CA HIS A 94 1.82 4.81 9.11
C HIS A 94 0.47 4.97 9.80
N SER A 95 -0.14 3.84 10.14
CA SER A 95 -1.33 3.86 10.98
C SER A 95 -0.97 4.37 12.38
N PRO A 96 -1.79 5.23 13.01
CA PRO A 96 -1.63 5.60 14.42
C PRO A 96 -1.71 4.38 15.36
N PHE A 97 -2.40 3.32 14.95
CA PHE A 97 -2.58 2.08 15.70
C PHE A 97 -1.55 1.00 15.36
N LEU A 98 -0.48 1.35 14.65
CA LEU A 98 0.56 0.38 14.30
C LEU A 98 1.18 -0.22 15.57
N GLY A 99 1.08 -1.54 15.72
CA GLY A 99 1.58 -2.26 16.91
C GLY A 99 0.53 -2.48 18.01
N ASP A 100 -0.73 -2.06 17.82
CA ASP A 100 -1.84 -2.50 18.67
C ASP A 100 -2.16 -3.99 18.41
N ASN A 101 -2.67 -4.67 19.44
CA ASN A 101 -3.11 -6.06 19.37
C ASN A 101 -4.44 -6.23 18.62
N GLN A 102 -5.14 -5.13 18.32
CA GLN A 102 -6.36 -5.13 17.51
C GLN A 102 -6.05 -4.80 16.05
N GLU A 103 -6.59 -5.61 15.16
CA GLU A 103 -6.47 -5.39 13.72
C GLU A 103 -7.51 -4.36 13.28
N PHE A 104 -7.04 -3.16 12.95
CA PHE A 104 -7.86 -2.09 12.39
C PHE A 104 -7.61 -1.99 10.88
N PRO A 105 -8.67 -1.98 10.05
CA PRO A 105 -8.49 -1.66 8.63
C PRO A 105 -8.04 -0.21 8.52
N PHE A 106 -6.90 0.01 7.85
CA PHE A 106 -6.36 1.35 7.58
C PHE A 106 -6.04 1.49 6.09
N SER A 107 -6.11 2.71 5.58
CA SER A 107 -5.64 3.05 4.24
C SER A 107 -4.88 4.36 4.31
N CYS A 108 -3.66 4.37 3.76
CA CYS A 108 -2.88 5.59 3.59
C CYS A 108 -3.19 6.31 2.27
N GLU A 109 -4.25 5.89 1.56
CA GLU A 109 -4.69 6.53 0.32
C GLU A 109 -5.34 7.89 0.64
N GLY A 110 -4.54 8.94 0.49
CA GLY A 110 -4.85 10.28 0.99
C GLY A 110 -5.81 11.13 0.15
N ASP A 111 -6.49 10.60 -0.87
CA ASP A 111 -7.27 11.48 -1.78
C ASP A 111 -8.48 10.81 -2.45
N GLY A 112 -9.18 9.92 -1.74
CA GLY A 112 -10.46 9.36 -2.16
C GLY A 112 -11.68 10.05 -1.53
N ASP A 113 -12.84 9.95 -2.17
CA ASP A 113 -14.17 10.41 -1.66
C ASP A 113 -14.55 9.80 -0.28
N TYR A 114 -13.77 8.82 0.21
CA TYR A 114 -13.96 8.14 1.48
C TYR A 114 -12.89 8.49 2.54
N SER A 115 -12.03 9.48 2.29
CA SER A 115 -10.98 9.93 3.23
C SER A 115 -11.53 10.37 4.59
N ASP A 116 -12.77 10.88 4.65
CA ASP A 116 -13.46 11.23 5.91
C ASP A 116 -14.05 10.02 6.67
N LEU A 117 -14.06 8.84 6.05
CA LEU A 117 -14.67 7.61 6.58
C LEU A 117 -13.62 6.55 6.97
N VAL A 118 -12.35 6.80 6.67
CA VAL A 118 -11.23 5.88 6.94
C VAL A 118 -10.17 6.65 7.73
N GLU A 119 -9.68 6.03 8.81
CA GLU A 119 -8.53 6.54 9.56
C GLU A 119 -7.36 6.78 8.61
N THR A 120 -6.90 8.03 8.57
CA THR A 120 -5.82 8.48 7.70
C THR A 120 -4.48 8.21 8.36
N CYS A 121 -3.52 7.70 7.58
CA CYS A 121 -2.18 7.47 8.09
C CYS A 121 -1.49 8.78 8.48
N ASP A 122 -0.74 8.74 9.57
CA ASP A 122 0.12 9.84 10.00
C ASP A 122 1.38 9.89 9.15
N TYR A 123 1.83 11.11 8.84
CA TYR A 123 3.09 11.35 8.15
C TYR A 123 4.16 11.79 9.14
N SER A 124 5.05 10.88 9.52
CA SER A 124 6.08 11.11 10.54
C SER A 124 7.39 10.38 10.22
N THR A 125 8.49 10.81 10.83
CA THR A 125 9.77 10.09 10.77
C THR A 125 9.87 8.96 11.80
N ASN A 126 9.04 9.02 12.85
CA ASN A 126 9.03 8.08 13.95
C ASN A 126 7.60 7.65 14.32
N HIS A 127 7.49 6.40 14.76
CA HIS A 127 6.30 5.84 15.40
C HIS A 127 6.69 5.22 16.74
N GLU A 128 5.89 5.45 17.77
CA GLU A 128 6.20 5.05 19.15
C GLU A 128 4.99 4.37 19.79
N ILE A 129 5.25 3.27 20.51
CA ILE A 129 4.26 2.56 21.33
C ILE A 129 4.84 2.18 22.69
N ILE A 130 3.97 2.02 23.67
CA ILE A 130 4.32 1.50 25.00
C ILE A 130 4.12 -0.03 24.99
N ILE A 131 5.14 -0.79 25.41
CA ILE A 131 5.16 -2.27 25.43
C ILE A 131 5.34 -2.84 26.83
#